data_AF-A0A7J2IQD8-F1
#
_entry.id   AF-A0A7J2IQD8-F1
#
_cell.length_a   1.000
_cell.length_b   1.000
_cell.length_c   1.000
_cell.angle_alpha   90.00
_cell.angle_beta   90.00
_cell.angle_gamma   90.00
#
_symmetry.space_group_name_H-M   'P 1'
#
loop_
_entity.id
_entity.type
_entity.pdbx_description
1 polymer ?
#
loop_
_entity_poly.entity_id
_entity_poly.type
_entity_poly.pdbx_seq_one_letter_code
_entity_poly.pdbx_strand_id
1 'polypeptide(L)'
;MSERIAKEAKKLEVRLNEFLEQEKVGVEALKECIKKFLKLSEIIKKVESKPTSKEFEEFLKLRLEAIQSFSNALEKMSKAEHEKSHLLESYGALISALEEHFQQYFKKNP
;
A
#
# COMPACT_ATOMS: atom_id res chain seq x y z
N MET A 1 -24.37 -17.13 -16.98
CA MET A 1 -23.22 -17.79 -16.31
C MET A 1 -21.89 -17.36 -16.92
N SER A 2 -21.67 -17.51 -18.23
CA SER A 2 -20.47 -16.94 -18.90
C SER A 2 -20.36 -15.41 -18.69
N GLU A 3 -21.48 -14.69 -18.79
CA GLU A 3 -21.53 -13.26 -18.46
C GLU A 3 -21.16 -12.91 -17.01
N ARG A 4 -21.45 -13.79 -16.05
CA ARG A 4 -21.09 -13.60 -14.64
C ARG A 4 -19.58 -13.73 -14.46
N ILE A 5 -18.96 -14.75 -15.07
CA ILE A 5 -17.51 -14.92 -15.05
C ILE A 5 -16.81 -13.71 -15.69
N ALA A 6 -17.28 -13.28 -16.87
CA ALA A 6 -16.73 -12.09 -17.54
C ALA A 6 -16.88 -10.82 -16.70
N LYS A 7 -18.00 -10.66 -15.97
CA LYS A 7 -18.22 -9.54 -15.05
C LYS A 7 -17.25 -9.57 -13.87
N GLU A 8 -17.09 -10.72 -13.21
CA GLU A 8 -16.15 -10.85 -12.09
C GLU A 8 -14.69 -10.66 -12.54
N ALA A 9 -14.33 -11.13 -13.74
CA ALA A 9 -13.00 -10.89 -14.30
C ALA A 9 -12.73 -9.39 -14.55
N LYS A 10 -13.69 -8.66 -15.11
CA LYS A 10 -13.59 -7.20 -15.28
C LYS A 10 -13.50 -6.47 -13.93
N LYS A 11 -14.28 -6.88 -12.94
CA LYS A 11 -14.22 -6.32 -11.59
C LYS A 11 -12.84 -6.55 -10.98
N LEU A 12 -12.28 -7.74 -11.17
CA LEU A 12 -10.96 -8.07 -10.68
C LEU A 12 -9.86 -7.19 -11.31
N GLU A 13 -9.96 -6.94 -12.61
CA GLU A 13 -9.04 -6.02 -13.31
C GLU A 13 -9.10 -4.60 -12.75
N VAL A 14 -10.30 -4.08 -12.47
CA VAL A 14 -10.47 -2.77 -11.84
C VAL A 14 -9.81 -2.74 -10.46
N ARG A 15 -10.08 -3.74 -9.60
CA ARG A 15 -9.48 -3.82 -8.25
C ARG A 15 -7.96 -3.94 -8.29
N LEU A 16 -7.41 -4.66 -9.27
CA LEU A 16 -5.97 -4.77 -9.44
C LEU A 16 -5.35 -3.40 -9.74
N ASN A 17 -5.95 -2.64 -10.65
CA ASN A 17 -5.47 -1.32 -11.00
C ASN A 17 -5.57 -0.33 -9.84
N GLU A 18 -6.67 -0.35 -9.08
CA GLU A 18 -6.85 0.47 -7.88
C GLU A 18 -5.78 0.15 -6.82
N PHE A 19 -5.53 -1.14 -6.56
CA PHE A 19 -4.46 -1.57 -5.67
C PHE A 19 -3.08 -1.08 -6.13
N LEU A 20 -2.75 -1.28 -7.40
CA LEU A 20 -1.44 -0.88 -7.95
C LEU A 20 -1.22 0.63 -7.87
N GLU A 21 -2.27 1.43 -8.08
CA GLU A 21 -2.21 2.88 -7.93
C GLU A 21 -1.91 3.29 -6.48
N GLN A 22 -2.63 2.72 -5.51
CA GLN A 22 -2.40 3.02 -4.09
C GLN A 22 -1.05 2.50 -3.58
N GLU A 23 -0.63 1.31 -4.03
CA GLU A 23 0.67 0.73 -3.69
C GLU A 23 1.80 1.64 -4.17
N LYS A 24 1.71 2.18 -5.39
CA LYS A 24 2.69 3.14 -5.92
C LYS A 24 2.77 4.40 -5.06
N VAL A 25 1.62 4.94 -4.64
CA VAL A 25 1.56 6.11 -3.74
C VAL A 25 2.20 5.80 -2.38
N GLY A 26 1.92 4.62 -1.81
CA GLY A 26 2.54 4.15 -0.56
C GLY A 26 4.06 4.01 -0.66
N VAL A 27 4.55 3.38 -1.74
CA VAL A 27 5.99 3.21 -2.01
C VAL A 27 6.70 4.55 -2.13
N GLU A 28 6.16 5.52 -2.86
CA GLU A 28 6.78 6.85 -2.96
C GLU A 28 6.79 7.59 -1.62
N ALA A 29 5.71 7.50 -0.82
CA ALA A 29 5.68 8.07 0.52
C ALA A 29 6.74 7.44 1.45
N LEU A 30 6.95 6.12 1.35
CA LEU A 30 8.01 5.42 2.09
C LEU A 30 9.41 5.85 1.65
N LYS A 31 9.65 6.01 0.34
CA LYS A 31 10.94 6.51 -0.17
C LYS A 31 11.26 7.91 0.37
N GLU A 32 10.28 8.81 0.39
CA GLU A 32 10.46 10.15 0.96
C GLU A 32 10.73 10.09 2.48
N CYS A 33 10.02 9.23 3.20
CA CYS A 33 10.27 8.98 4.61
C CYS A 33 11.70 8.49 4.88
N ILE A 34 12.19 7.53 4.08
CA ILE A 34 13.58 7.03 4.18
C ILE A 34 14.58 8.15 3.94
N LYS A 35 14.37 9.01 2.93
CA LYS A 35 15.24 10.19 2.69
C LYS A 35 15.28 11.12 3.90
N LYS A 36 14.16 11.33 4.59
CA LYS A 36 14.08 12.16 5.80
C LYS A 36 14.85 11.53 6.97
N PHE A 37 14.72 10.22 7.17
CA PHE A 37 15.49 9.50 8.19
C PHE A 37 17.00 9.49 7.91
N LEU A 38 17.41 9.34 6.65
CA LEU A 38 18.83 9.44 6.27
C LEU A 38 19.40 10.83 6.61
N LYS A 39 18.69 11.91 6.24
CA LYS A 39 19.08 13.28 6.62
C LYS A 39 19.16 13.46 8.14
N LEU A 40 18.18 12.94 8.88
CA LEU A 40 18.20 13.00 10.35
C LEU A 40 19.43 12.27 10.92
N SER A 41 19.79 11.11 10.36
CA SER A 41 20.94 10.32 10.81
C SER A 41 22.27 11.06 10.64
N GLU A 42 22.41 11.90 9.62
CA GLU A 42 23.59 12.73 9.39
C GLU A 42 23.74 13.81 10.48
N ILE A 43 22.63 14.38 10.95
CA ILE A 43 22.64 15.41 12.01
C ILE A 43 22.85 14.79 13.39
N ILE A 44 22.29 13.60 13.66
CA ILE A 44 22.47 12.91 14.94
C ILE A 44 23.96 12.79 15.30
N LYS A 45 24.81 12.42 14.33
CA LYS A 45 26.26 12.31 14.53
C LYS A 45 26.92 13.61 14.98
N LYS A 46 26.40 14.77 14.56
CA LYS A 46 26.91 16.09 14.94
C LYS A 46 26.45 16.51 16.34
N VAL A 47 25.23 16.09 16.71
CA VAL A 47 24.62 16.38 18.01
C VAL A 47 25.24 15.57 19.14
N GLU A 48 25.84 14.42 18.85
CA GLU A 48 26.58 13.63 19.85
C GLU A 48 27.90 14.29 20.27
N SER A 49 28.44 15.21 19.46
CA SER A 49 29.76 15.85 19.66
C SER A 49 29.67 17.30 20.14
N LYS A 50 28.91 17.59 21.21
CA LYS A 50 28.65 18.96 21.75
C LYS A 50 28.11 19.93 20.67
N PRO A 51 26.80 19.87 20.38
CA PRO A 51 26.18 20.71 19.36
C PRO A 51 26.05 22.16 19.83
N THR A 52 26.06 23.06 18.86
CA THR A 52 25.56 24.42 19.05
C THR A 52 24.04 24.42 19.25
N SER A 53 23.49 25.49 19.84
CA SER A 53 22.03 25.66 19.98
C SER A 53 21.29 25.53 18.64
N LYS A 54 21.91 26.05 17.57
CA LYS A 54 21.34 26.01 16.22
C LYS A 54 21.28 24.60 15.64
N GLU A 55 22.32 23.81 15.83
CA GLU A 55 22.35 22.40 15.39
C GLU A 55 21.33 21.56 16.16
N PHE A 56 21.14 21.86 17.45
CA PHE A 56 20.12 21.19 18.26
C PHE A 56 18.69 21.54 17.81
N GLU A 57 18.41 22.80 17.50
CA GLU A 57 17.12 23.22 16.93
C GLU A 57 16.85 22.58 15.56
N GLU A 58 17.85 22.52 14.69
CA GLU A 58 17.76 21.85 13.39
C GLU A 58 17.47 20.35 13.54
N PHE A 59 18.14 19.69 14.50
CA PHE A 59 17.86 18.29 14.84
C PHE A 59 16.40 18.08 15.28
N LEU A 60 15.88 18.91 16.19
CA LEU A 60 14.49 18.78 16.64
C LEU A 60 13.50 18.95 15.49
N LYS A 61 13.76 19.90 14.58
CA LYS A 61 12.95 20.11 13.38
C LYS A 61 12.98 18.89 12.46
N LEU A 62 14.16 18.39 12.10
CA LEU A 62 14.27 17.21 11.24
C LEU A 62 13.68 15.96 11.87
N ARG A 63 13.80 15.81 13.20
CA ARG A 63 13.17 14.71 13.94
C ARG A 63 11.66 14.76 13.80
N LEU A 64 11.04 15.94 13.97
CA LEU A 64 9.61 16.11 13.79
C LEU A 64 9.19 15.83 12.34
N GLU A 65 9.91 16.36 11.36
CA GLU A 65 9.65 16.12 9.93
C GLU A 65 9.73 14.63 9.56
N ALA A 66 10.70 13.90 10.09
CA ALA A 66 10.85 12.46 9.85
C ALA A 66 9.66 11.68 10.45
N ILE A 67 9.24 12.01 11.67
CA ILE A 67 8.07 11.39 12.33
C ILE A 67 6.79 11.66 11.53
N GLN A 68 6.58 12.91 11.10
CA GLN A 68 5.41 13.27 10.28
C GLN A 68 5.41 12.55 8.93
N SER A 69 6.58 12.48 8.29
CA SER A 69 6.74 11.74 7.03
C SER A 69 6.47 10.24 7.21
N PHE A 70 6.88 9.66 8.34
CA PHE A 70 6.60 8.26 8.66
C PHE A 70 5.11 8.01 8.89
N SER A 71 4.44 8.87 9.67
CA SER A 71 2.99 8.80 9.88
C SER A 71 2.22 8.86 8.55
N ASN A 72 2.58 9.79 7.66
CA ASN A 72 1.97 9.88 6.33
C ASN A 72 2.23 8.62 5.49
N ALA A 73 3.45 8.07 5.51
CA ALA A 73 3.74 6.82 4.79
C ALA A 73 2.88 5.65 5.30
N LEU A 74 2.72 5.51 6.62
CA LEU A 74 1.84 4.50 7.22
C LEU A 74 0.38 4.68 6.79
N GLU A 75 -0.13 5.92 6.75
CA GLU A 75 -1.48 6.20 6.28
C GLU A 75 -1.68 5.77 4.81
N LYS A 76 -0.70 6.04 3.93
CA LYS A 76 -0.78 5.62 2.53
C LYS A 76 -0.68 4.09 2.37
N MET A 77 0.19 3.44 3.13
CA MET A 77 0.30 1.98 3.12
C MET A 77 -1.00 1.32 3.61
N SER A 78 -1.64 1.90 4.63
CA SER A 78 -2.95 1.42 5.12
C SER A 78 -4.03 1.48 4.03
N LYS A 79 -4.02 2.51 3.17
CA LYS A 79 -4.92 2.61 2.01
C LYS A 79 -4.62 1.55 0.96
N ALA A 80 -3.35 1.30 0.64
CA ALA A 80 -2.96 0.24 -0.27
C ALA A 80 -3.38 -1.15 0.25
N GLU A 81 -3.25 -1.39 1.56
CA GLU A 81 -3.69 -2.63 2.20
C GLU A 81 -5.22 -2.80 2.17
N HIS A 82 -5.98 -1.71 2.31
CA HIS A 82 -7.43 -1.73 2.12
C HIS A 82 -7.81 -2.16 0.69
N GLU A 83 -7.18 -1.60 -0.34
CA GLU A 83 -7.44 -2.00 -1.73
C GLU A 83 -6.99 -3.43 -2.01
N LYS A 84 -5.88 -3.87 -1.39
CA LYS A 84 -5.45 -5.27 -1.45
C LYS A 84 -6.52 -6.22 -0.90
N SER A 85 -7.21 -5.85 0.16
CA SER A 85 -8.34 -6.65 0.68
C SER A 85 -9.44 -6.81 -0.37
N HIS A 86 -9.86 -5.73 -1.03
CA HIS A 86 -10.86 -5.79 -2.12
C HIS A 86 -10.41 -6.64 -3.31
N LEU A 87 -9.12 -6.58 -3.64
CA LEU A 87 -8.50 -7.40 -4.67
C LEU A 87 -8.59 -8.90 -4.31
N LEU A 88 -8.23 -9.26 -3.07
CA LEU A 88 -8.30 -10.64 -2.59
C LEU A 88 -9.73 -11.19 -2.57
N GLU A 89 -10.70 -10.38 -2.14
CA GLU A 89 -12.12 -10.73 -2.20
C GLU A 89 -12.58 -11.01 -3.64
N SER A 90 -12.10 -10.21 -4.59
CA SER A 90 -12.43 -10.36 -6.02
C SER A 90 -11.84 -11.64 -6.63
N TYR A 91 -10.68 -12.11 -6.16
CA TYR A 91 -10.17 -13.43 -6.53
C TYR A 91 -11.14 -14.55 -6.13
N GLY A 92 -11.60 -14.53 -4.87
CA GLY A 92 -12.54 -15.52 -4.35
C GLY A 92 -13.86 -15.51 -5.12
N ALA A 93 -14.37 -14.33 -5.46
CA ALA A 93 -15.60 -14.18 -6.24
C ALA A 93 -15.48 -14.78 -7.65
N LEU A 94 -14.38 -14.54 -8.35
CA LEU A 94 -14.13 -15.10 -9.69
C LEU A 94 -14.03 -16.63 -9.65
N ILE A 95 -13.26 -17.18 -8.70
CA ILE A 95 -13.11 -18.63 -8.53
C ILE A 95 -14.47 -19.28 -8.22
N SER A 96 -15.25 -18.66 -7.33
CA SER A 96 -16.59 -19.15 -7.00
C SER A 96 -17.51 -19.14 -8.23
N ALA A 97 -17.48 -18.08 -9.04
CA ALA A 97 -18.28 -17.99 -10.26
C ALA A 97 -17.89 -19.07 -11.29
N LEU A 98 -16.60 -19.41 -11.39
CA LEU A 98 -16.11 -20.50 -12.23
C LEU A 98 -16.61 -21.87 -11.72
N GLU A 99 -16.45 -22.14 -10.43
CA GLU A 99 -16.87 -23.41 -9.83
C GLU A 99 -18.38 -23.63 -9.97
N GLU A 100 -19.18 -22.61 -9.68
CA GLU A 100 -20.63 -22.67 -9.88
C GLU A 100 -21.00 -22.97 -11.34
N HIS A 101 -20.23 -22.47 -12.31
CA HIS A 101 -20.46 -22.75 -13.73
C HIS A 101 -20.19 -24.22 -14.06
N PHE A 102 -19.07 -24.77 -13.59
CA PHE A 102 -18.73 -26.18 -13.79
C PHE A 102 -19.75 -27.10 -13.11
N GLN A 103 -20.13 -26.82 -11.87
CA GLN A 103 -21.16 -27.58 -11.16
C GLN A 103 -22.50 -27.63 -11.92
N GLN A 104 -22.92 -26.50 -12.51
CA GLN A 104 -24.11 -26.48 -13.36
C GLN A 104 -23.94 -27.24 -14.67
N TYR A 105 -22.74 -27.19 -15.27
CA TYR A 105 -22.42 -27.93 -16.49
C TYR A 105 -22.50 -29.44 -16.27
N PHE A 106 -21.87 -29.95 -15.21
CA PHE A 106 -21.92 -31.38 -14.86
C PHE A 106 -23.32 -31.86 -14.50
N LYS A 107 -24.12 -31.05 -13.79
CA LYS A 107 -25.53 -31.38 -13.52
C LYS A 107 -26.38 -31.53 -14.78
N LYS A 108 -26.03 -30.83 -15.87
CA LYS A 108 -26.74 -30.88 -17.15
C LYS A 108 -26.18 -31.93 -18.12
N ASN A 109 -24.98 -32.44 -17.87
CA ASN A 109 -24.27 -33.42 -18.69
C ASN A 109 -23.64 -34.49 -17.78
N PRO A 110 -24.44 -35.46 -17.29
CA PRO A 110 -23.98 -36.49 -16.36
C PRO A 110 -23.02 -37.51 -16.99
#